data_AF-A0A7S3SN18-F1
#
_entry.id   AF-A0A7S3SN18-F1
#
_cell.length_a   1.000
_cell.length_b   1.000
_cell.length_c   1.000
_cell.angle_alpha   90.00
_cell.angle_beta   90.00
_cell.angle_gamma   90.00
#
_symmetry.space_group_name_H-M   'P 1'
#
loop_
_entity.id
_entity.type
_entity.pdbx_description
1 polymer ?
#
loop_
_entity_poly.entity_id
_entity_poly.type
_entity_poly.pdbx_seq_one_letter_code
_entity_poly.pdbx_strand_id
1 'polypeptide(L)'
;AMAAEAAASEVVSSAVQPTPDSWDIMVIISRDAACLERTEELLLLDGGCYSNKYSNLTQAYQVKLTGYGNRGQPWRFDLNEYEDNCYTMGPPQRTLTLGVCERFAGGIYAQLSVVLRSNRCQGRDCSKLPVGVQQYYSQAGCQGAPMTELTMRVPLRGECLRYRNGTRSFLVDSIHNNISQMDFPDSNQCGGVQPTKFAIDGRCYPLYPDREPRSFRWIVQRAITTGTAVSGAGGAPALHLVATTLMWASVVVSARHAGSIQ
;
A
#
# COMPACT_ATOMS: atom_id res chain seq x y z
N ALA A 1 -14.30 -30.29 -56.41
CA ALA A 1 -14.17 -30.22 -54.95
C ALA A 1 -13.06 -29.23 -54.65
N MET A 2 -13.40 -28.00 -54.26
CA MET A 2 -12.46 -26.96 -53.85
C MET A 2 -12.45 -26.91 -52.33
N ALA A 3 -11.36 -27.34 -51.70
CA ALA A 3 -11.16 -27.22 -50.26
C ALA A 3 -10.50 -25.87 -50.00
N ALA A 4 -11.21 -25.00 -49.28
CA ALA A 4 -10.68 -23.74 -48.79
C ALA A 4 -9.98 -24.00 -47.45
N GLU A 5 -8.69 -23.67 -47.41
CA GLU A 5 -7.83 -23.74 -46.23
C GLU A 5 -8.06 -22.46 -45.40
N ALA A 6 -8.76 -22.60 -44.27
CA ALA A 6 -9.03 -21.50 -43.35
C ALA A 6 -7.78 -21.22 -42.50
N ALA A 7 -7.10 -20.11 -42.78
CA ALA A 7 -6.04 -19.59 -41.93
C ALA A 7 -6.64 -19.11 -40.60
N ALA A 8 -6.30 -19.80 -39.51
CA ALA A 8 -6.60 -19.36 -38.15
C ALA A 8 -5.72 -18.15 -37.81
N SER A 9 -6.35 -17.00 -37.63
CA SER A 9 -5.72 -15.79 -37.10
C SER A 9 -5.54 -15.97 -35.59
N GLU A 10 -4.33 -16.24 -35.14
CA GLU A 10 -3.97 -16.14 -33.72
C GLU A 10 -4.08 -14.68 -33.29
N VAL A 11 -5.16 -14.36 -32.58
CA VAL A 11 -5.24 -13.12 -31.81
C VAL A 11 -4.21 -13.24 -30.69
N VAL A 12 -3.02 -12.70 -30.92
CA VAL A 12 -2.03 -12.42 -29.87
C VAL A 12 -2.70 -11.44 -28.92
N SER A 13 -3.32 -11.99 -27.87
CA SER A 13 -3.78 -11.23 -26.71
C SER A 13 -2.59 -10.46 -26.17
N SER A 14 -2.55 -9.14 -26.43
CA SER A 14 -1.59 -8.22 -25.82
C SER A 14 -1.62 -8.44 -24.31
N ALA A 15 -0.60 -9.11 -23.78
CA ALA A 15 -0.49 -9.41 -22.37
C ALA A 15 -0.50 -8.07 -21.62
N VAL A 16 -1.59 -7.81 -20.90
CA VAL A 16 -1.75 -6.55 -20.18
C VAL A 16 -0.63 -6.47 -19.16
N GLN A 17 0.23 -5.48 -19.32
CA GLN A 17 1.39 -5.28 -18.46
C GLN A 17 0.91 -5.08 -17.02
N PRO A 18 1.50 -5.75 -16.02
CA PRO A 18 1.10 -5.61 -14.63
C PRO A 18 1.26 -4.15 -14.20
N THR A 19 0.22 -3.62 -13.56
CA THR A 19 0.19 -2.25 -13.02
C THR A 19 0.88 -2.23 -11.66
N PRO A 20 1.18 -1.04 -11.10
CA PRO A 20 1.63 -0.91 -9.71
C PRO A 20 0.85 -1.74 -8.70
N ASP A 21 -0.47 -1.73 -8.83
CA ASP A 21 -1.40 -2.41 -7.93
C ASP A 21 -1.38 -3.95 -8.04
N SER A 22 -0.65 -4.50 -9.03
CA SER A 22 -0.48 -5.93 -9.21
C SER A 22 0.59 -6.53 -8.28
N TRP A 23 1.35 -5.69 -7.57
CA TRP A 23 2.50 -6.10 -6.78
C TRP A 23 2.28 -5.89 -5.28
N ASP A 24 2.77 -6.85 -4.50
CA ASP A 24 3.00 -6.74 -3.07
C ASP A 24 4.50 -6.64 -2.80
N ILE A 25 4.83 -6.13 -1.62
CA ILE A 25 6.20 -5.89 -1.17
C ILE A 25 6.53 -6.95 -0.12
N MET A 26 7.38 -7.89 -0.47
CA MET A 26 7.93 -8.84 0.48
C MET A 26 9.11 -8.19 1.22
N VAL A 27 9.14 -8.31 2.53
CA VAL A 27 10.17 -7.70 3.38
C VAL A 27 10.72 -8.78 4.31
N ILE A 28 12.01 -9.06 4.19
CA ILE A 28 12.73 -9.96 5.09
C ILE A 28 13.42 -9.10 6.14
N ILE A 29 12.93 -9.13 7.37
CA ILE A 29 13.48 -8.39 8.51
C ILE A 29 14.65 -9.16 9.13
N SER A 30 15.71 -8.44 9.45
CA SER A 30 16.91 -8.96 10.11
C SER A 30 17.39 -8.03 11.22
N ARG A 31 18.17 -8.58 12.16
CA ARG A 31 18.74 -7.81 13.29
C ARG A 31 20.05 -7.11 12.97
N ASP A 32 20.77 -7.60 11.98
CA ASP A 32 22.10 -7.11 11.62
C ASP A 32 22.11 -6.44 10.25
N ALA A 33 23.08 -5.54 10.06
CA ALA A 33 23.25 -4.77 8.82
C ALA A 33 23.67 -5.61 7.61
N ALA A 34 24.07 -6.87 7.81
CA ALA A 34 24.38 -7.82 6.74
C ALA A 34 23.18 -8.73 6.40
N CYS A 35 22.06 -8.62 7.12
CA CYS A 35 20.88 -9.46 6.99
C CYS A 35 21.16 -10.97 7.09
N LEU A 36 22.09 -11.35 7.97
CA LEU A 36 22.42 -12.75 8.24
C LEU A 36 21.41 -13.40 9.21
N GLU A 37 20.96 -12.63 10.20
CA GLU A 37 20.01 -13.07 11.23
C GLU A 37 18.58 -12.68 10.87
N ARG A 38 17.96 -13.48 9.99
CA ARG A 38 16.56 -13.31 9.58
C ARG A 38 15.62 -13.59 10.75
N THR A 39 14.77 -12.63 11.08
CA THR A 39 13.81 -12.75 12.18
C THR A 39 12.37 -12.88 11.75
N GLU A 40 11.98 -12.21 10.66
CA GLU A 40 10.59 -12.17 10.22
C GLU A 40 10.52 -11.95 8.70
N GLU A 41 9.48 -12.48 8.07
CA GLU A 41 9.15 -12.20 6.67
C GLU A 41 7.75 -11.59 6.63
N LEU A 42 7.61 -10.47 5.95
CA LEU A 42 6.38 -9.70 5.84
C LEU A 42 5.93 -9.64 4.39
N LEU A 43 4.63 -9.76 4.15
CA LEU A 43 4.05 -9.30 2.90
C LEU A 43 3.27 -8.02 3.17
N LEU A 44 3.77 -6.92 2.62
CA LEU A 44 3.17 -5.60 2.74
C LEU A 44 2.45 -5.25 1.44
N LEU A 45 1.23 -4.74 1.57
CA LEU A 45 0.52 -4.05 0.51
C LEU A 45 1.21 -2.70 0.22
N ASP A 46 1.26 -2.35 -1.06
CA ASP A 46 1.72 -1.03 -1.53
C ASP A 46 0.93 0.11 -0.86
N GLY A 47 1.65 1.03 -0.21
CA GLY A 47 1.06 2.17 0.49
C GLY A 47 0.29 1.79 1.77
N GLY A 48 0.38 0.55 2.24
CA GLY A 48 -0.19 0.15 3.52
C GLY A 48 0.50 0.87 4.69
N CYS A 49 -0.29 1.33 5.67
CA CYS A 49 0.23 1.81 6.95
C CYS A 49 0.39 0.64 7.91
N TYR A 50 1.56 0.50 8.52
CA TYR A 50 1.90 -0.54 9.49
C TYR A 50 2.54 0.11 10.71
N SER A 51 1.96 -0.11 11.87
CA SER A 51 2.27 0.62 13.10
C SER A 51 2.66 -0.34 14.22
N ASN A 52 3.44 0.16 15.19
CA ASN A 52 3.73 -0.51 16.46
C ASN A 52 4.30 -1.94 16.35
N LYS A 53 5.03 -2.24 15.26
CA LYS A 53 5.56 -3.59 15.04
C LYS A 53 6.97 -3.80 15.61
N TYR A 54 7.76 -2.72 15.70
CA TYR A 54 9.20 -2.81 16.03
C TYR A 54 9.68 -1.76 17.05
N SER A 55 8.78 -0.96 17.63
CA SER A 55 9.10 0.06 18.63
C SER A 55 7.96 0.18 19.64
N ASN A 56 8.28 0.43 20.91
CA ASN A 56 7.33 0.51 22.02
C ASN A 56 6.76 1.93 22.26
N LEU A 57 7.24 2.94 21.53
CA LEU A 57 6.86 4.35 21.72
C LEU A 57 6.08 4.92 20.52
N THR A 58 5.51 4.01 19.71
CA THR A 58 4.87 4.21 18.39
C THR A 58 5.80 4.76 17.32
N GLN A 59 6.24 3.85 16.45
CA GLN A 59 6.84 4.14 15.16
C GLN A 59 6.02 3.39 14.13
N ALA A 60 5.31 4.11 13.26
CA ALA A 60 4.65 3.50 12.11
C ALA A 60 5.46 3.68 10.85
N TYR A 61 5.19 2.87 9.86
CA TYR A 61 5.84 2.94 8.57
C TYR A 61 4.86 2.63 7.45
N GLN A 62 5.12 3.27 6.31
CA GLN A 62 4.46 2.99 5.05
C GLN A 62 5.55 2.70 4.02
N VAL A 63 5.38 1.61 3.28
CA VAL A 63 6.25 1.29 2.16
C VAL A 63 5.44 1.44 0.88
N LYS A 64 5.92 2.28 -0.03
CA LYS A 64 5.28 2.56 -1.31
C LYS A 64 6.20 2.17 -2.45
N LEU A 65 5.69 1.39 -3.39
CA LEU A 65 6.40 1.07 -4.62
C LEU A 65 6.42 2.30 -5.53
N THR A 66 7.60 2.80 -5.89
CA THR A 66 7.75 4.03 -6.69
C THR A 66 8.50 3.81 -8.00
N GLY A 67 9.32 2.77 -8.08
CA GLY A 67 9.95 2.29 -9.31
C GLY A 67 9.45 0.91 -9.67
N TYR A 68 8.91 0.76 -10.89
CA TYR A 68 8.39 -0.52 -11.40
C TYR A 68 9.36 -1.06 -12.43
N GLY A 69 10.05 -2.14 -12.09
CA GLY A 69 11.15 -2.67 -12.90
C GLY A 69 10.75 -3.32 -14.22
N ASN A 70 9.46 -3.30 -14.56
CA ASN A 70 8.91 -3.84 -15.81
C ASN A 70 9.25 -3.03 -17.07
N ARG A 71 9.94 -1.89 -16.95
CA ARG A 71 10.35 -1.03 -18.09
C ARG A 71 11.85 -0.69 -18.10
N GLY A 72 12.68 -1.58 -17.56
CA GLY A 72 14.14 -1.37 -17.46
C GLY A 72 14.55 -0.32 -16.43
N GLN A 73 13.61 0.18 -15.62
CA GLN A 73 13.90 1.02 -14.45
C GLN A 73 14.26 0.14 -13.25
N PRO A 74 15.05 0.63 -12.29
CA PRO A 74 15.26 -0.10 -11.04
C PRO A 74 13.97 -0.12 -10.21
N TRP A 75 13.72 -1.24 -9.54
CA TRP A 75 12.70 -1.31 -8.49
C TRP A 75 13.10 -0.40 -7.32
N ARG A 76 12.19 0.48 -6.92
CA ARG A 76 12.40 1.44 -5.82
C ARG A 76 11.21 1.46 -4.88
N PHE A 77 11.49 1.60 -3.61
CA PHE A 77 10.48 1.66 -2.55
C PHE A 77 10.69 2.90 -1.72
N ASP A 78 9.67 3.72 -1.57
CA ASP A 78 9.70 4.83 -0.63
C ASP A 78 9.21 4.32 0.73
N LEU A 79 10.07 4.44 1.72
CA LEU A 79 9.77 4.20 3.13
C LEU A 79 9.51 5.53 3.81
N ASN A 80 8.28 5.70 4.29
CA ASN A 80 7.91 6.77 5.20
C ASN A 80 7.81 6.19 6.61
N GLU A 81 8.38 6.88 7.59
CA GLU A 81 8.25 6.55 9.00
C GLU A 81 7.48 7.67 9.70
N TYR A 82 6.70 7.31 10.71
CA TYR A 82 5.77 8.20 11.38
C TYR A 82 5.89 8.04 12.89
N GLU A 83 5.65 9.13 13.60
CA GLU A 83 5.65 9.19 15.07
C GLU A 83 4.34 8.64 15.67
N ASP A 84 3.30 8.55 14.84
CA ASP A 84 1.99 8.02 15.18
C ASP A 84 1.49 7.07 14.07
N ASN A 85 0.18 6.81 13.99
CA ASN A 85 -0.44 5.87 13.04
C ASN A 85 -0.50 6.38 11.59
N CYS A 86 0.65 6.70 11.04
CA CYS A 86 0.84 7.23 9.69
C CYS A 86 0.21 8.60 9.43
N TYR A 87 0.12 9.46 10.45
CA TYR A 87 -0.35 10.84 10.33
C TYR A 87 0.81 11.84 10.40
N THR A 88 1.63 11.75 11.44
CA THR A 88 2.75 12.66 11.70
C THR A 88 4.03 12.03 11.18
N MET A 89 4.56 12.56 10.06
CA MET A 89 5.85 12.12 9.54
C MET A 89 6.95 12.34 10.59
N GLY A 90 7.73 11.30 10.85
CA GLY A 90 8.90 11.39 11.71
C GLY A 90 10.13 11.81 10.88
N PRO A 91 11.07 10.90 10.61
CA PRO A 91 12.22 11.22 9.77
C PRO A 91 11.82 11.44 8.31
N PRO A 92 12.67 12.11 7.51
CA PRO A 92 12.47 12.25 6.08
C PRO A 92 12.29 10.90 5.38
N GLN A 93 11.47 10.91 4.33
CA GLN A 93 11.28 9.76 3.44
C GLN A 93 12.63 9.22 2.95
N ARG A 94 12.77 7.90 2.95
CA ARG A 94 13.94 7.21 2.39
C ARG A 94 13.53 6.33 1.22
N THR A 95 14.39 6.21 0.21
CA THR A 95 14.17 5.29 -0.90
C THR A 95 15.07 4.07 -0.70
N LEU A 96 14.45 2.89 -0.60
CA LEU A 96 15.10 1.60 -0.50
C LEU A 96 15.18 0.93 -1.87
N THR A 97 16.18 0.08 -2.02
CA THR A 97 16.48 -0.64 -3.27
C THR A 97 16.18 -2.13 -3.12
N LEU A 98 15.65 -2.73 -4.19
CA LEU A 98 15.33 -4.17 -4.22
C LEU A 98 16.57 -5.04 -3.95
N GLY A 99 16.43 -6.00 -3.06
CA GLY A 99 17.45 -7.01 -2.72
C GLY A 99 18.61 -6.50 -1.87
N VAL A 100 18.68 -5.19 -1.58
CA VAL A 100 19.73 -4.61 -0.74
C VAL A 100 19.30 -4.70 0.73
N CYS A 101 20.22 -5.12 1.59
CA CYS A 101 20.01 -5.07 3.04
C CYS A 101 20.20 -3.62 3.51
N GLU A 102 19.12 -2.97 3.90
CA GLU A 102 19.14 -1.57 4.31
C GLU A 102 18.40 -1.41 5.64
N ARG A 103 18.66 -0.30 6.34
CA ARG A 103 17.93 0.03 7.57
C ARG A 103 16.44 0.20 7.22
N PHE A 104 15.58 -0.57 7.89
CA PHE A 104 14.14 -0.54 7.67
C PHE A 104 13.47 0.48 8.59
N ALA A 105 12.88 0.09 9.72
CA ALA A 105 12.33 1.01 10.70
C ALA A 105 13.11 0.92 12.02
N GLY A 106 13.31 2.02 12.73
CA GLY A 106 14.00 1.99 14.03
C GLY A 106 15.42 1.44 13.91
N GLY A 107 15.74 0.38 14.65
CA GLY A 107 17.05 -0.29 14.67
C GLY A 107 17.14 -1.60 13.89
N ILE A 108 16.12 -1.96 13.11
CA ILE A 108 16.09 -3.22 12.33
C ILE A 108 16.44 -2.98 10.86
N TYR A 109 16.92 -4.04 10.21
CA TYR A 109 17.31 -4.04 8.80
C TYR A 109 16.35 -4.90 7.99
N ALA A 110 16.26 -4.63 6.68
CA ALA A 110 15.44 -5.43 5.80
C ALA A 110 16.01 -5.56 4.39
N GLN A 111 15.70 -6.69 3.76
CA GLN A 111 15.78 -6.87 2.32
C GLN A 111 14.38 -6.87 1.72
N LEU A 112 14.15 -6.01 0.73
CA LEU A 112 12.87 -5.90 0.05
C LEU A 112 12.89 -6.66 -1.27
N SER A 113 11.80 -7.33 -1.60
CA SER A 113 11.53 -7.89 -2.92
C SER A 113 10.07 -7.64 -3.31
N VAL A 114 9.75 -7.87 -4.58
CA VAL A 114 8.37 -7.75 -5.07
C VAL A 114 7.78 -9.13 -5.31
N VAL A 115 6.52 -9.30 -4.95
CA VAL A 115 5.75 -10.50 -5.21
C VAL A 115 4.54 -10.10 -6.05
N LEU A 116 4.32 -10.79 -7.16
CA LEU A 116 3.12 -10.57 -7.95
C LEU A 116 1.92 -11.10 -7.16
N ARG A 117 1.02 -10.20 -6.74
CA ARG A 117 -0.15 -10.53 -5.92
C ARG A 117 -1.02 -11.59 -6.59
N SER A 118 -1.20 -11.47 -7.91
CA SER A 118 -1.92 -12.45 -8.71
C SER A 118 -1.50 -12.40 -10.16
N ASN A 119 -1.07 -13.52 -10.72
CA ASN A 119 -0.86 -13.68 -12.16
C ASN A 119 -2.18 -13.71 -12.96
N ARG A 120 -3.31 -13.89 -12.27
CA ARG A 120 -4.66 -13.87 -12.85
C ARG A 120 -5.23 -12.46 -12.94
N CYS A 121 -4.66 -11.51 -12.19
CA CYS A 121 -5.10 -10.14 -12.25
C CYS A 121 -4.26 -9.37 -13.27
N GLN A 122 -4.86 -9.08 -14.42
CA GLN A 122 -4.24 -8.35 -15.50
C GLN A 122 -5.10 -7.13 -15.82
N GLY A 123 -4.54 -5.91 -15.72
CA GLY A 123 -5.23 -4.66 -16.05
C GLY A 123 -5.60 -3.75 -14.88
N ARG A 124 -6.47 -2.76 -15.16
CA ARG A 124 -6.75 -1.60 -14.30
C ARG A 124 -7.51 -1.93 -13.00
N ASP A 125 -7.97 -3.16 -12.83
CA ASP A 125 -8.83 -3.58 -11.72
C ASP A 125 -8.08 -4.36 -10.61
N CYS A 126 -6.76 -4.46 -10.67
CA CYS A 126 -5.97 -5.16 -9.63
C CYS A 126 -5.90 -4.42 -8.29
N SER A 127 -6.12 -3.11 -8.30
CA SER A 127 -6.36 -2.32 -7.08
C SER A 127 -7.65 -2.72 -6.35
N LYS A 128 -8.58 -3.44 -7.00
CA LYS A 128 -9.85 -3.92 -6.41
C LYS A 128 -9.74 -5.26 -5.70
N LEU A 129 -8.54 -5.83 -5.61
CA LEU A 129 -8.35 -7.09 -4.92
C LEU A 129 -8.73 -6.94 -3.43
N PRO A 130 -9.50 -7.89 -2.88
CA PRO A 130 -9.98 -7.80 -1.51
C PRO A 130 -8.82 -7.96 -0.53
N VAL A 131 -8.80 -7.07 0.46
CA VAL A 131 -7.84 -7.05 1.57
C VAL A 131 -8.61 -7.27 2.87
N GLY A 132 -8.11 -8.17 3.70
CA GLY A 132 -8.60 -8.37 5.05
C GLY A 132 -7.91 -7.39 5.96
N VAL A 133 -8.69 -6.60 6.69
CA VAL A 133 -8.20 -5.64 7.68
C VAL A 133 -8.64 -6.13 9.05
N GLN A 134 -7.68 -6.52 9.89
CA GLN A 134 -7.92 -6.82 11.29
C GLN A 134 -7.82 -5.52 12.09
N GLN A 135 -8.93 -5.05 12.61
CA GLN A 135 -9.01 -3.84 13.45
C GLN A 135 -9.09 -4.24 14.91
N TYR A 136 -8.28 -3.61 15.76
CA TYR A 136 -8.29 -3.79 17.20
C TYR A 136 -8.99 -2.62 17.89
N TYR A 137 -9.50 -2.84 19.09
CA TYR A 137 -10.24 -1.84 19.87
C TYR A 137 -9.79 -1.88 21.33
N SER A 138 -9.69 -0.69 21.93
CA SER A 138 -9.41 -0.52 23.36
C SER A 138 -10.55 -1.04 24.24
N GLN A 139 -11.78 -1.02 23.73
CA GLN A 139 -12.97 -1.47 24.45
C GLN A 139 -13.43 -2.86 24.03
N ALA A 140 -14.24 -3.51 24.88
CA ALA A 140 -14.88 -4.77 24.56
C ALA A 140 -15.98 -4.57 23.49
N GLY A 141 -16.28 -5.61 22.71
CA GLY A 141 -17.35 -5.54 21.72
C GLY A 141 -17.07 -4.60 20.54
N CYS A 142 -15.81 -4.29 20.27
CA CYS A 142 -15.36 -3.46 19.14
C CYS A 142 -15.99 -2.06 19.16
N GLN A 143 -16.17 -1.52 20.37
CA GLN A 143 -16.68 -0.18 20.60
C GLN A 143 -15.55 0.85 20.51
N GLY A 144 -15.90 2.07 20.10
CA GLY A 144 -14.94 3.16 19.93
C GLY A 144 -14.22 3.15 18.57
N ALA A 145 -13.21 4.02 18.45
CA ALA A 145 -12.37 4.08 17.26
C ALA A 145 -11.43 2.86 17.21
N PRO A 146 -11.17 2.28 16.03
CA PRO A 146 -10.18 1.23 15.91
C PRO A 146 -8.79 1.77 16.24
N MET A 147 -8.03 0.98 17.00
CA MET A 147 -6.61 1.16 17.25
C MET A 147 -5.87 0.94 15.93
N THR A 148 -5.66 2.03 15.20
CA THR A 148 -4.97 2.01 13.91
C THR A 148 -3.52 1.55 14.07
N GLU A 149 -2.96 1.62 15.28
CA GLU A 149 -1.62 1.18 15.66
C GLU A 149 -1.41 -0.34 15.62
N LEU A 150 -2.49 -1.11 15.74
CA LEU A 150 -2.43 -2.58 15.74
C LEU A 150 -3.05 -3.18 14.48
N THR A 151 -3.49 -2.34 13.54
CA THR A 151 -4.25 -2.81 12.37
C THR A 151 -3.36 -3.64 11.46
N MET A 152 -3.77 -4.89 11.22
CA MET A 152 -3.07 -5.80 10.29
C MET A 152 -3.84 -5.89 8.97
N ARG A 153 -3.12 -5.86 7.85
CA ARG A 153 -3.69 -6.03 6.51
C ARG A 153 -3.12 -7.29 5.87
N VAL A 154 -3.99 -8.10 5.27
CA VAL A 154 -3.61 -9.34 4.57
C VAL A 154 -4.37 -9.44 3.24
N PRO A 155 -3.75 -9.93 2.16
CA PRO A 155 -4.48 -10.22 0.94
C PRO A 155 -5.43 -11.42 1.12
N LEU A 156 -6.58 -11.42 0.42
CA LEU A 156 -7.65 -12.43 0.60
C LEU A 156 -7.83 -13.35 -0.63
N ARG A 157 -6.77 -13.63 -1.38
CA ARG A 157 -6.84 -14.49 -2.59
C ARG A 157 -6.10 -15.82 -2.43
N GLY A 158 -5.72 -16.17 -1.20
CA GLY A 158 -5.02 -17.40 -0.88
C GLY A 158 -3.51 -17.29 -1.01
N GLU A 159 -2.97 -16.07 -1.05
CA GLU A 159 -1.54 -15.84 -0.97
C GLU A 159 -0.97 -16.50 0.28
N CYS A 160 0.21 -17.09 0.13
CA CYS A 160 0.88 -17.75 1.23
C CYS A 160 1.75 -16.77 2.01
N LEU A 161 1.32 -16.44 3.22
CA LEU A 161 1.98 -15.48 4.09
C LEU A 161 2.82 -16.21 5.12
N ARG A 162 4.09 -15.83 5.28
CA ARG A 162 4.96 -16.37 6.32
C ARG A 162 4.67 -15.68 7.66
N TYR A 163 4.63 -16.47 8.73
CA TYR A 163 4.49 -16.02 10.11
C TYR A 163 5.55 -16.72 10.98
N ARG A 164 5.71 -16.26 12.23
CA ARG A 164 6.74 -16.76 13.17
C ARG A 164 6.75 -18.30 13.30
N ASN A 165 5.59 -18.95 13.29
CA ASN A 165 5.44 -20.39 13.54
C ASN A 165 4.82 -21.17 12.37
N GLY A 166 4.98 -20.70 11.13
CA GLY A 166 4.36 -21.38 9.99
C GLY A 166 4.01 -20.43 8.84
N THR A 167 3.09 -20.85 8.00
CA THR A 167 2.48 -19.97 7.01
C THR A 167 0.98 -19.90 7.21
N ARG A 168 0.36 -18.84 6.68
CA ARG A 168 -1.07 -18.65 6.68
C ARG A 168 -1.52 -18.20 5.31
N SER A 169 -2.69 -18.64 4.88
CA SER A 169 -3.35 -18.10 3.70
C SER A 169 -4.76 -17.64 4.05
N PHE A 170 -5.19 -16.54 3.47
CA PHE A 170 -6.51 -15.98 3.68
C PHE A 170 -7.27 -15.96 2.36
N LEU A 171 -8.51 -16.42 2.39
CA LEU A 171 -9.41 -16.46 1.25
C LEU A 171 -10.73 -15.83 1.65
N VAL A 172 -11.33 -15.05 0.77
CA VAL A 172 -12.70 -14.58 0.97
C VAL A 172 -13.68 -15.42 0.14
N ASP A 173 -14.87 -15.69 0.68
CA ASP A 173 -15.92 -16.40 -0.05
C ASP A 173 -16.43 -15.63 -1.28
N SER A 174 -17.21 -16.28 -2.15
CA SER A 174 -17.71 -15.67 -3.40
C SER A 174 -18.69 -14.52 -3.17
N ILE A 175 -19.33 -14.47 -2.00
CA ILE A 175 -20.20 -13.37 -1.55
C ILE A 175 -19.36 -12.26 -0.85
N HIS A 176 -18.10 -12.58 -0.59
CA HIS A 176 -17.02 -11.81 0.03
C HIS A 176 -17.31 -11.21 1.40
N ASN A 177 -18.05 -11.92 2.22
CA ASN A 177 -18.36 -11.50 3.58
C ASN A 177 -17.61 -12.32 4.63
N ASN A 178 -17.23 -13.56 4.30
CA ASN A 178 -16.53 -14.43 5.22
C ASN A 178 -15.10 -14.69 4.76
N ILE A 179 -14.16 -14.54 5.69
CA ILE A 179 -12.75 -14.86 5.48
C ILE A 179 -12.52 -16.28 5.99
N SER A 180 -11.99 -17.14 5.13
CA SER A 180 -11.39 -18.41 5.50
C SER A 180 -9.89 -18.21 5.70
N GLN A 181 -9.41 -18.47 6.91
CA GLN A 181 -7.99 -18.53 7.22
C GLN A 181 -7.55 -20.00 7.25
N MET A 182 -6.41 -20.30 6.63
CA MET A 182 -5.76 -21.61 6.74
C MET A 182 -4.37 -21.41 7.32
N ASP A 183 -4.09 -22.07 8.44
CA ASP A 183 -2.79 -22.05 9.11
C ASP A 183 -2.05 -23.35 8.81
N PHE A 184 -0.79 -23.22 8.43
CA PHE A 184 0.13 -24.31 8.13
C PHE A 184 1.30 -24.24 9.13
N PRO A 185 1.17 -24.86 10.31
CA PRO A 185 2.21 -24.83 11.34
C PRO A 185 3.51 -25.41 10.81
N ASP A 186 4.63 -24.80 11.21
CA ASP A 186 6.02 -25.20 10.88
C ASP A 186 6.36 -25.27 9.39
N SER A 187 5.39 -25.00 8.52
CA SER A 187 5.60 -25.01 7.09
C SER A 187 6.06 -23.64 6.61
N ASN A 188 7.11 -23.65 5.80
CA ASN A 188 7.60 -22.46 5.09
C ASN A 188 6.85 -22.20 3.78
N GLN A 189 5.96 -23.11 3.40
CA GLN A 189 5.10 -23.03 2.23
C GLN A 189 3.68 -23.39 2.67
N CYS A 190 2.64 -22.88 2.04
CA CYS A 190 1.25 -23.17 2.44
C CYS A 190 0.84 -24.57 1.96
N GLY A 191 1.51 -25.55 2.54
CA GLY A 191 1.41 -26.98 2.30
C GLY A 191 1.83 -27.73 3.56
N GLY A 192 1.58 -29.04 3.59
CA GLY A 192 1.78 -29.87 4.77
C GLY A 192 0.54 -30.71 5.08
N VAL A 193 0.68 -31.59 6.07
CA VAL A 193 -0.24 -32.73 6.22
C VAL A 193 -1.56 -32.36 6.90
N GLN A 194 -1.64 -31.26 7.66
CA GLN A 194 -2.86 -30.85 8.36
C GLN A 194 -2.97 -29.32 8.54
N PRO A 195 -3.49 -28.59 7.53
CA PRO A 195 -3.81 -27.19 7.74
C PRO A 195 -4.97 -27.05 8.73
N THR A 196 -4.86 -26.09 9.65
CA THR A 196 -5.98 -25.72 10.51
C THR A 196 -6.81 -24.65 9.81
N LYS A 197 -8.10 -24.91 9.61
CA LYS A 197 -9.01 -23.98 8.94
C LYS A 197 -9.88 -23.23 9.94
N PHE A 198 -9.92 -21.91 9.81
CA PHE A 198 -10.78 -21.03 10.59
C PHE A 198 -11.75 -20.28 9.67
N ALA A 199 -12.99 -20.12 10.11
CA ALA A 199 -13.97 -19.25 9.47
C ALA A 199 -14.10 -17.97 10.31
N ILE A 200 -13.97 -16.82 9.65
CA ILE A 200 -14.01 -15.50 10.25
C ILE A 200 -15.19 -14.75 9.60
N ASP A 201 -16.20 -14.47 10.41
CA ASP A 201 -17.53 -14.00 10.02
C ASP A 201 -17.80 -12.52 10.34
N GLY A 202 -16.78 -11.65 10.25
CA GLY A 202 -16.92 -10.20 10.41
C GLY A 202 -17.38 -9.68 11.78
N ARG A 203 -17.74 -10.58 12.70
CA ARG A 203 -18.16 -10.24 14.07
C ARG A 203 -16.99 -9.71 14.91
N CYS A 204 -17.34 -9.15 16.07
CA CYS A 204 -16.35 -8.77 17.06
C CYS A 204 -15.93 -9.96 17.92
N TYR A 205 -14.62 -10.08 18.15
CA TYR A 205 -14.00 -11.13 18.95
C TYR A 205 -13.40 -10.52 20.22
N PRO A 206 -13.68 -11.07 21.42
CA PRO A 206 -12.99 -10.67 22.63
C PRO A 206 -11.52 -11.09 22.55
N LEU A 207 -10.61 -10.29 23.14
CA LEU A 207 -9.19 -10.62 23.20
C LEU A 207 -8.69 -10.67 24.65
N TYR A 208 -8.59 -9.52 25.31
CA TYR A 208 -8.13 -9.43 26.70
C TYR A 208 -9.20 -8.78 27.60
N PRO A 209 -9.54 -9.38 28.75
CA PRO A 209 -10.55 -8.83 29.64
C PRO A 209 -10.03 -7.63 30.45
N ASP A 210 -8.74 -7.56 30.73
CA ASP A 210 -8.13 -6.67 31.74
C ASP A 210 -7.05 -5.74 31.18
N ARG A 211 -6.75 -5.82 29.88
CA ARG A 211 -5.77 -4.96 29.20
C ARG A 211 -6.14 -4.69 27.76
N GLU A 212 -5.57 -3.65 27.17
CA GLU A 212 -5.73 -3.35 25.76
C GLU A 212 -4.77 -4.20 24.88
N PRO A 213 -5.16 -4.51 23.63
CA PRO A 213 -6.50 -4.32 23.04
C PRO A 213 -7.52 -5.32 23.59
N ARG A 214 -8.74 -4.87 23.87
CA ARG A 214 -9.77 -5.72 24.52
C ARG A 214 -10.61 -6.52 23.53
N SER A 215 -10.70 -6.08 22.28
CA SER A 215 -11.39 -6.81 21.23
C SER A 215 -10.82 -6.52 19.85
N PHE A 216 -11.18 -7.34 18.86
CA PHE A 216 -10.83 -7.11 17.46
C PHE A 216 -11.94 -7.60 16.53
N ARG A 217 -11.97 -7.09 15.30
CA ARG A 217 -12.82 -7.62 14.22
C ARG A 217 -12.06 -7.61 12.90
N TRP A 218 -12.52 -8.46 11.98
CA TRP A 218 -12.03 -8.48 10.62
C TRP A 218 -13.00 -7.76 9.69
N ILE A 219 -12.46 -6.97 8.77
CA ILE A 219 -13.23 -6.28 7.74
C ILE A 219 -12.64 -6.65 6.38
N VAL A 220 -13.51 -6.93 5.42
CA VAL A 220 -13.11 -7.08 4.02
C VAL A 220 -13.15 -5.70 3.37
N GLN A 221 -11.98 -5.17 3.04
CA GLN A 221 -11.82 -3.94 2.29
C GLN A 221 -11.60 -4.27 0.82
N ARG A 222 -12.51 -3.84 -0.05
CA ARG A 222 -12.31 -3.80 -1.51
C ARG A 222 -11.84 -2.39 -1.86
N ALA A 223 -11.04 -2.22 -2.93
CA ALA A 223 -10.50 -0.94 -3.42
C ALA A 223 -11.09 0.31 -2.76
N ILE A 224 -10.24 1.08 -2.07
CA ILE A 224 -10.58 2.46 -1.73
C ILE A 224 -10.68 3.21 -3.07
N THR A 225 -11.89 3.60 -3.48
CA THR A 225 -12.11 4.47 -4.64
C THR A 225 -11.55 5.89 -4.43
N THR A 226 -11.09 6.20 -3.22
CA THR A 226 -10.51 7.48 -2.80
C THR A 226 -9.05 7.34 -2.40
N GLY A 227 -8.18 7.41 -3.40
CA GLY A 227 -6.75 7.44 -3.21
C GLY A 227 -6.01 7.45 -4.53
N THR A 228 -6.30 8.42 -5.40
CA THR A 228 -5.31 8.84 -6.38
C THR A 228 -4.05 9.16 -5.62
N ALA A 229 -3.06 8.28 -5.71
CA ALA A 229 -1.69 8.61 -5.36
C ALA A 229 -1.29 9.80 -6.25
N VAL A 230 -1.36 11.01 -5.70
CA VAL A 230 -0.69 12.16 -6.32
C VAL A 230 0.79 11.87 -6.10
N SER A 231 1.44 11.27 -7.09
CA SER A 231 2.88 11.35 -7.21
C SER A 231 3.18 12.84 -7.41
N GLY A 232 3.63 13.51 -6.35
CA GLY A 232 4.27 14.81 -6.48
C GLY A 232 5.52 14.64 -7.33
N ALA A 233 5.37 14.79 -8.64
CA ALA A 233 6.45 14.85 -9.60
C ALA A 233 6.14 16.00 -10.57
N GLY A 234 6.72 17.17 -10.29
CA GLY A 234 7.05 18.18 -11.29
C GLY A 234 5.92 19.04 -11.84
N GLY A 235 5.55 20.08 -11.09
CA GLY A 235 5.14 21.36 -11.68
C GLY A 235 6.15 22.42 -11.23
N ALA A 236 6.93 22.96 -12.17
CA ALA A 236 7.97 23.96 -11.93
C ALA A 236 7.48 25.15 -11.08
N PRO A 237 8.36 25.85 -10.33
CA PRO A 237 7.99 27.14 -9.76
C PRO A 237 7.57 28.07 -10.90
N ALA A 238 6.33 28.54 -10.84
CA ALA A 238 5.86 29.60 -11.72
C ALA A 238 6.71 30.84 -11.42
N LEU A 239 7.71 31.09 -12.26
CA LEU A 239 8.32 32.39 -12.42
C LEU A 239 7.19 33.36 -12.76
N HIS A 240 6.82 34.22 -11.80
CA HIS A 240 6.08 35.43 -12.07
C HIS A 240 6.95 36.32 -12.97
N LEU A 241 6.86 36.11 -14.28
CA LEU A 241 7.20 37.11 -15.28
C LEU A 241 6.22 38.26 -15.09
N VAL A 242 6.66 39.29 -14.37
CA VAL A 242 6.01 40.60 -14.38
C VAL A 242 6.21 41.17 -15.78
N ALA A 243 5.24 40.90 -16.66
CA ALA A 243 5.14 41.57 -17.95
C ALA A 243 4.63 42.99 -17.71
N THR A 244 5.56 43.94 -17.65
CA THR A 244 5.29 45.37 -17.79
C THR A 244 4.70 45.64 -19.17
N THR A 245 3.38 45.75 -19.26
CA THR A 245 2.71 46.27 -20.45
C THR A 245 2.77 47.80 -20.44
N LEU A 246 3.69 48.32 -21.24
CA LEU A 246 3.64 49.68 -21.78
C LEU A 246 2.33 49.86 -22.55
N MET A 247 1.37 50.60 -21.99
CA MET A 247 0.32 51.22 -22.82
C MET A 247 0.82 52.59 -23.28
N TRP A 248 1.02 52.65 -24.58
CA TRP A 248 1.28 53.83 -25.35
C TRP A 248 0.14 54.85 -25.23
N ALA A 249 0.57 56.11 -25.18
CA ALA A 249 -0.23 57.29 -25.33
C ALA A 249 -0.97 57.32 -26.68
N SER A 250 -2.21 57.80 -26.68
CA SER A 250 -2.78 58.55 -27.80
C SER A 250 -3.89 59.48 -27.29
N VAL A 251 -3.48 60.74 -27.23
CA VAL A 251 -4.18 62.02 -27.25
C VAL A 251 -5.59 61.99 -27.86
N VAL A 252 -6.58 62.56 -27.15
CA VAL A 252 -7.57 63.49 -27.75
C VAL A 252 -7.86 64.63 -26.78
N VAL A 253 -7.69 65.84 -27.32
CA VAL A 253 -7.89 67.16 -26.74
C VAL A 253 -9.39 67.53 -26.73
N SER A 254 -9.90 68.16 -25.67
CA SER A 254 -10.78 69.33 -25.81
C SER A 254 -11.02 70.10 -24.53
N ALA A 255 -10.95 71.41 -24.70
CA ALA A 255 -10.97 72.48 -23.72
C ALA A 255 -12.36 72.78 -23.13
N ARG A 256 -12.37 73.39 -21.94
CA ARG A 256 -12.99 74.70 -21.59
C ARG A 256 -12.91 74.87 -20.07
N HIS A 257 -12.13 75.85 -19.57
CA HIS A 257 -12.57 77.21 -19.22
C HIS A 257 -13.65 77.27 -18.14
N ALA A 258 -13.25 77.63 -16.91
CA ALA A 258 -13.85 78.70 -16.11
C ALA A 258 -13.13 78.78 -14.75
N GLY A 259 -12.53 79.94 -14.45
CA GLY A 259 -12.12 80.32 -13.11
C GLY A 259 -13.17 81.21 -12.43
N SER A 260 -13.10 81.28 -11.10
CA SER A 260 -13.51 82.39 -10.20
C SER A 260 -13.30 81.84 -8.78
N ILE A 261 -12.25 82.21 -8.04
CA ILE A 261 -12.15 83.39 -7.16
C ILE A 261 -13.48 83.73 -6.46
N GLN A 262 -13.55 83.38 -5.18
CA GLN A 262 -13.80 84.33 -4.08
C GLN A 262 -13.15 83.78 -2.80
#